data_AF-A0A7S3WZ34-F1
#
_entry.id   AF-A0A7S3WZ34-F1
#
_cell.length_a   1.000
_cell.length_b   1.000
_cell.length_c   1.000
_cell.angle_alpha   90.00
_cell.angle_beta   90.00
_cell.angle_gamma   90.00
#
_symmetry.space_group_name_H-M   'P 1'
#
loop_
_entity.id
_entity.type
_entity.pdbx_description
1 polymer ?
#
loop_
_entity_poly.entity_id
_entity_poly.type
_entity_poly.pdbx_seq_one_letter_code
_entity_poly.pdbx_strand_id
1 'polypeptide(L)'
;ASWSRTCVMSAASCDPIEAADLEALLSSTLSEAASLRAVRDPDEAPFRSRYTERELLRELQQQASANAAPLGLPTPPGGGGGGSTERARFIEAVAAARLGANLMDTEEGSAARPLLEGAVAVLVAGAGARDMDGAEALAIEALNRLGILAANREDQAASLALLQQALERYEPARRAVLARADALSAVGDVRRSRRQLSAGAGAESADREAAEEEAAAARVAADAAAVEEAHTLTCFYLAQAHGNDGDVRESARWCLRTMQRQLDRVGGGGEAGGGEHSFDAHEWARNAASLSGYYCGEGQYAAAERCLHAADWVLKARRAEERRRLQREREVEGSALPGGGGEGG
;
A
#
# COMPACT_ATOMS: atom_id res chain seq x y z
N ALA A 1 -9.37 32.50 -1.23
CA ALA A 1 -8.23 33.05 -1.98
C ALA A 1 -7.54 31.89 -2.67
N SER A 2 -7.66 31.80 -3.99
CA SER A 2 -7.13 30.70 -4.81
C SER A 2 -5.61 30.81 -4.94
N TRP A 3 -4.87 29.80 -4.50
CA TRP A 3 -3.44 29.72 -4.74
C TRP A 3 -3.22 29.00 -6.06
N SER A 4 -2.97 29.78 -7.10
CA SER A 4 -2.53 29.30 -8.41
C SER A 4 -1.05 28.93 -8.31
N ARG A 5 -0.72 27.64 -8.17
CA ARG A 5 0.67 27.17 -8.21
C ARG A 5 1.09 26.95 -9.66
N THR A 6 1.75 27.96 -10.22
CA THR A 6 2.70 27.77 -11.32
C THR A 6 4.01 28.37 -10.87
N CYS A 7 4.75 27.63 -10.04
CA CYS A 7 6.11 27.99 -9.67
C CYS A 7 7.04 26.93 -10.23
N VAL A 8 7.61 27.23 -11.40
CA VAL A 8 8.78 26.53 -11.92
C VAL A 8 9.93 26.87 -10.97
N MET A 9 10.18 26.04 -9.95
CA MET A 9 11.31 26.23 -9.05
C MET A 9 12.58 25.70 -9.71
N SER A 10 13.36 26.64 -10.24
CA SER A 10 14.81 26.50 -10.38
C SER A 10 15.41 26.15 -9.01
N ALA A 11 16.48 25.34 -9.00
CA ALA A 11 17.18 24.81 -7.82
C ALA A 11 17.72 25.88 -6.83
N ALA A 12 16.82 26.58 -6.15
CA ALA A 12 17.09 27.43 -5.01
C ALA A 12 17.07 26.57 -3.75
N SER A 13 18.01 26.80 -2.83
CA SER A 13 18.01 26.15 -1.53
C SER A 13 16.66 26.36 -0.85
N CYS A 14 15.96 25.27 -0.54
CA CYS A 14 14.75 25.35 0.29
C CYS A 14 15.18 25.76 1.68
N ASP A 15 14.72 26.92 2.15
CA ASP A 15 14.88 27.29 3.56
C ASP A 15 14.01 26.33 4.41
N PRO A 16 14.47 25.94 5.61
CA PRO A 16 13.66 25.12 6.53
C PRO A 16 12.34 25.82 6.87
N ILE A 17 11.24 25.07 6.81
CA ILE A 17 9.90 25.54 7.21
C ILE A 17 9.55 25.09 8.64
N GLU A 18 8.47 25.63 9.21
CA GLU A 18 7.98 25.18 10.52
C GLU A 18 7.56 23.70 10.49
N ALA A 19 7.73 22.99 11.61
CA ALA A 19 7.45 21.56 11.69
C ALA A 19 5.99 21.21 11.34
N ALA A 20 5.03 22.04 11.75
CA ALA A 20 3.62 21.86 11.43
C ALA A 20 3.33 22.00 9.93
N ASP A 21 4.04 22.92 9.25
CA ASP A 21 3.90 23.11 7.81
C ASP A 21 4.52 21.93 7.04
N LEU A 22 5.61 21.35 7.55
CA LEU A 22 6.21 20.15 6.97
C LEU A 22 5.28 18.93 7.08
N GLU A 23 4.57 18.75 8.20
CA GLU A 23 3.56 17.68 8.36
C GLU A 23 2.35 17.88 7.42
N ALA A 24 1.91 19.13 7.27
CA ALA A 24 0.83 19.47 6.34
C ALA A 24 1.26 19.18 4.89
N LEU A 25 2.50 19.55 4.53
CA LEU A 25 3.09 19.25 3.22
C LEU A 25 3.18 17.74 2.98
N LEU A 26 3.69 16.97 3.95
CA LEU A 26 3.70 15.50 3.88
C LEU A 26 2.31 14.96 3.59
N SER A 27 1.31 15.37 4.37
CA SER A 27 -0.06 14.86 4.26
C SER A 27 -0.69 15.19 2.91
N SER A 28 -0.54 16.43 2.42
CA SER A 28 -1.05 16.81 1.09
C SER A 28 -0.35 16.07 -0.03
N THR A 29 0.98 15.98 0.02
CA THR A 29 1.78 15.32 -1.01
C THR A 29 1.46 13.83 -1.10
N LEU A 30 1.30 13.13 0.03
CA LEU A 30 0.94 11.71 0.00
C LEU A 30 -0.47 11.47 -0.55
N SER A 31 -1.43 12.34 -0.24
CA SER A 31 -2.78 12.26 -0.79
C SER A 31 -2.82 12.49 -2.30
N GLU A 32 -2.06 13.48 -2.78
CA GLU A 32 -1.97 13.78 -4.22
C GLU A 32 -1.21 12.69 -4.97
N ALA A 33 -0.09 12.21 -4.42
CA ALA A 33 0.65 11.08 -4.97
C ALA A 33 -0.21 9.82 -5.09
N ALA A 34 -1.00 9.49 -4.07
CA ALA A 34 -1.94 8.37 -4.13
C ALA A 34 -2.99 8.54 -5.24
N SER A 35 -3.49 9.76 -5.43
CA SER A 35 -4.44 10.08 -6.50
C SER A 35 -3.81 9.91 -7.88
N LEU A 36 -2.55 10.32 -8.06
CA LEU A 36 -1.80 10.16 -9.31
C LEU A 36 -1.52 8.69 -9.63
N ARG A 37 -1.18 7.86 -8.64
CA ARG A 37 -0.94 6.42 -8.86
C ARG A 37 -2.17 5.68 -9.39
N ALA A 38 -3.35 6.10 -8.97
CA ALA A 38 -4.63 5.52 -9.40
C ALA A 38 -5.00 5.90 -10.84
N VAL A 39 -4.32 6.87 -11.45
CA VAL A 39 -4.57 7.27 -12.85
C VAL A 39 -3.98 6.23 -13.80
N ARG A 40 -4.85 5.68 -14.65
CA ARG A 40 -4.43 4.86 -15.80
C ARG A 40 -4.01 5.78 -16.94
N ASP A 41 -2.71 5.87 -17.18
CA ASP A 41 -2.16 6.64 -18.30
C ASP A 41 -2.48 5.99 -19.65
N PRO A 42 -2.65 6.80 -20.71
CA PRO A 42 -2.84 6.29 -22.07
C PRO A 42 -1.54 5.67 -22.62
N ASP A 43 -1.69 4.72 -23.54
CA ASP A 43 -0.56 4.00 -24.13
C ASP A 43 0.41 4.92 -24.89
N GLU A 44 -0.07 6.06 -25.41
CA GLU A 44 0.76 7.05 -26.11
C GLU A 44 1.65 7.89 -25.17
N ALA A 45 1.35 7.91 -23.87
CA ALA A 45 2.11 8.64 -22.87
C ALA A 45 2.18 7.83 -21.55
N PRO A 46 2.87 6.66 -21.57
CA PRO A 46 2.96 5.80 -20.41
C PRO A 46 3.67 6.52 -19.26
N PHE A 47 3.23 6.25 -18.03
CA PHE A 47 3.80 6.78 -16.78
C PHE A 47 3.74 8.31 -16.61
N ARG A 48 2.96 9.05 -17.41
CA ARG A 48 2.80 10.50 -17.26
C ARG A 48 2.39 10.90 -15.83
N SER A 49 1.44 10.19 -15.23
CA SER A 49 1.02 10.43 -13.86
C SER A 49 2.14 10.12 -12.86
N ARG A 50 2.93 9.06 -13.12
CA ARG A 50 4.07 8.65 -12.29
C ARG A 50 5.22 9.65 -12.34
N TYR A 51 5.49 10.29 -13.47
CA TYR A 51 6.46 11.38 -13.51
C TYR A 51 5.99 12.62 -12.75
N THR A 52 4.68 12.91 -12.77
CA THR A 52 4.12 14.00 -11.96
C THR A 52 4.26 13.70 -10.47
N GLU A 53 3.94 12.47 -10.06
CA GLU A 53 4.12 12.00 -8.69
C GLU A 53 5.58 12.16 -8.23
N ARG A 54 6.52 11.81 -9.12
CA ARG A 54 7.95 11.87 -8.84
C ARG A 54 8.42 13.28 -8.46
N GLU A 55 7.96 14.30 -9.18
CA GLU A 55 8.33 15.68 -8.87
C GLU A 55 7.80 16.10 -7.50
N LEU A 56 6.54 15.79 -7.17
CA LEU A 56 5.96 16.08 -5.86
C LEU A 56 6.75 15.41 -4.71
N LEU A 57 7.14 14.15 -4.90
CA LEU A 57 7.93 13.41 -3.90
C LEU A 57 9.35 13.96 -3.75
N ARG A 58 9.97 14.42 -4.85
CA ARG A 58 11.28 15.07 -4.82
C ARG A 58 11.24 16.40 -4.10
N GLU A 59 10.21 17.21 -4.32
CA GLU A 59 10.01 18.48 -3.61
C GLU A 59 9.87 18.25 -2.11
N LEU A 60 9.04 17.28 -1.69
CA LEU A 60 8.90 16.91 -0.29
C LEU A 60 10.22 16.41 0.31
N GLN A 61 10.96 15.56 -0.42
CA GLN A 61 12.25 15.05 0.05
C GLN A 61 13.25 16.19 0.25
N GLN A 62 13.36 17.11 -0.70
CA GLN A 62 14.27 18.26 -0.61
C GLN A 62 13.92 19.16 0.58
N GLN A 63 12.63 19.46 0.76
CA GLN A 63 12.17 20.27 1.88
C GLN A 63 12.45 19.57 3.24
N ALA A 64 12.15 18.27 3.34
CA ALA A 64 12.42 17.50 4.55
C ALA A 64 13.93 17.42 4.87
N SER A 65 14.77 17.28 3.84
CA SER A 65 16.23 17.29 3.98
C SER A 65 16.75 18.64 4.48
N ALA A 66 16.21 19.76 3.97
CA ALA A 66 16.52 21.10 4.48
C ALA A 66 16.14 21.24 5.95
N ASN A 67 14.95 20.76 6.33
CA ASN A 67 14.49 20.74 7.72
C ASN A 67 15.32 19.82 8.65
N ALA A 68 15.93 18.78 8.10
CA ALA A 68 16.80 17.84 8.83
C ALA A 68 18.25 18.32 8.97
N ALA A 69 18.67 19.31 8.17
CA ALA A 69 20.02 19.85 8.20
C ALA A 69 20.30 20.53 9.55
N PRO A 70 21.50 20.34 10.14
CA PRO A 70 21.86 21.05 11.35
C PRO A 70 21.94 22.55 11.06
N LEU A 71 20.93 23.30 11.52
CA LEU A 71 21.01 24.75 11.63
C LEU A 71 22.24 25.03 12.49
N GLY A 72 23.26 25.69 11.95
CA GLY A 72 24.54 25.99 12.63
C GLY A 72 24.44 26.93 13.84
N LEU A 73 23.32 26.91 14.55
CA LEU A 73 23.04 27.68 15.75
C LEU A 73 23.28 26.80 16.99
N PRO A 74 23.88 27.35 18.06
CA PRO A 74 24.07 26.62 19.30
C PRO A 74 22.71 26.21 19.86
N THR A 75 22.49 24.90 20.00
CA THR A 75 21.33 24.34 20.69
C THR A 75 21.32 24.85 22.12
N PRO A 76 20.28 25.57 22.57
CA PRO A 76 20.18 25.98 23.96
C PRO A 76 20.15 24.74 24.86
N PRO A 77 20.92 24.71 25.95
CA PRO A 77 20.92 23.59 26.87
C PRO A 77 19.53 23.49 27.52
N GLY A 78 18.75 22.48 27.11
CA GLY A 78 17.40 22.23 27.61
C GLY A 78 16.26 22.37 26.60
N GLY A 79 16.51 22.71 25.33
CA GLY A 79 15.48 22.81 24.28
C GLY A 79 15.25 21.50 23.52
N GLY A 80 13.99 21.07 23.39
CA GLY A 80 13.53 19.87 22.67
C GLY A 80 13.74 19.88 21.15
N GLY A 81 14.88 20.36 20.65
CA GLY A 81 15.21 20.45 19.22
C GLY A 81 15.48 19.09 18.55
N GLY A 82 15.77 18.03 19.33
CA GLY A 82 16.01 16.69 18.79
C GLY A 82 14.80 16.10 18.07
N GLY A 83 13.59 16.35 18.56
CA GLY A 83 12.35 15.76 18.02
C GLY A 83 11.97 16.30 16.64
N SER A 84 12.13 17.61 16.39
CA SER A 84 11.78 18.21 15.10
C SER A 84 12.71 17.76 13.98
N THR A 85 14.02 17.69 14.25
CA THR A 85 15.00 17.21 13.28
C THR A 85 14.85 15.71 13.01
N GLU A 86 14.61 14.90 14.05
CA GLU A 86 14.33 13.47 13.89
C GLU A 86 13.06 13.24 13.07
N ARG A 87 12.01 14.02 13.31
CA ARG A 87 10.78 13.95 12.54
C ARG A 87 10.98 14.36 11.07
N ALA A 88 11.75 15.40 10.80
CA ALA A 88 12.10 15.78 9.43
C ALA A 88 12.85 14.67 8.70
N ARG A 89 13.81 14.00 9.35
CA ARG A 89 14.51 12.82 8.78
C ARG A 89 13.56 11.66 8.50
N PHE A 90 12.57 11.46 9.36
CA PHE A 90 11.54 10.44 9.13
C PHE A 90 10.69 10.78 7.90
N ILE A 91 10.27 12.04 7.75
CA ILE A 91 9.53 12.51 6.57
C ILE A 91 10.36 12.36 5.29
N GLU A 92 11.66 12.70 5.35
CA GLU A 92 12.61 12.48 4.25
C GLU A 92 12.68 11.00 3.87
N ALA A 93 12.74 10.10 4.85
CA ALA A 93 12.75 8.65 4.61
C ALA A 93 11.43 8.14 3.98
N VAL A 94 10.28 8.67 4.41
CA VAL A 94 8.98 8.36 3.79
C VAL A 94 8.96 8.79 2.32
N ALA A 95 9.40 10.02 2.04
CA ALA A 95 9.49 10.52 0.67
C ALA A 95 10.46 9.70 -0.18
N ALA A 96 11.63 9.35 0.36
CA ALA A 96 12.63 8.52 -0.30
C ALA A 96 12.12 7.10 -0.61
N ALA A 97 11.40 6.47 0.32
CA ALA A 97 10.80 5.15 0.09
C ALA A 97 9.76 5.19 -1.04
N ARG A 98 8.88 6.20 -1.05
CA ARG A 98 7.88 6.39 -2.10
C ARG A 98 8.52 6.74 -3.46
N LEU A 99 9.57 7.54 -3.45
CA LEU A 99 10.32 7.87 -4.66
C LEU A 99 11.05 6.63 -5.22
N GLY A 100 11.63 5.81 -4.35
CA GLY A 100 12.21 4.52 -4.72
C GLY A 100 11.18 3.56 -5.32
N ALA A 101 9.98 3.50 -4.74
CA ALA A 101 8.87 2.74 -5.31
C ALA A 101 8.49 3.24 -6.72
N ASN A 102 8.27 4.55 -6.87
CA ASN A 102 7.98 5.18 -8.16
C ASN A 102 9.05 4.88 -9.22
N LEU A 103 10.33 4.96 -8.87
CA LEU A 103 11.43 4.64 -9.77
C LEU A 103 11.44 3.17 -10.18
N MET A 104 11.08 2.25 -9.28
CA MET A 104 10.94 0.83 -9.65
C MET A 104 9.78 0.60 -10.61
N ASP A 105 8.65 1.28 -10.38
CA ASP A 105 7.46 1.17 -11.23
C ASP A 105 7.71 1.70 -12.65
N THR A 106 8.70 2.58 -12.82
CA THR A 106 9.18 3.09 -14.13
C THR A 106 10.49 2.45 -14.58
N GLU A 107 10.83 1.25 -14.08
CA GLU A 107 11.99 0.45 -14.50
C GLU A 107 13.38 1.07 -14.23
N GLU A 108 13.48 2.05 -13.32
CA GLU A 108 14.71 2.76 -12.95
C GLU A 108 15.33 2.22 -11.64
N GLY A 109 15.42 0.88 -11.52
CA GLY A 109 15.83 0.21 -10.28
C GLY A 109 17.19 0.62 -9.71
N SER A 110 18.15 1.00 -10.56
CA SER A 110 19.47 1.48 -10.12
C SER A 110 19.40 2.81 -9.38
N ALA A 111 18.50 3.71 -9.77
CA ALA A 111 18.26 4.98 -9.08
C ALA A 111 17.42 4.78 -7.81
N ALA A 112 16.51 3.80 -7.81
CA ALA A 112 15.68 3.47 -6.65
C ALA A 112 16.50 2.95 -5.46
N ARG A 113 17.52 2.12 -5.72
CA ARG A 113 18.28 1.41 -4.67
C ARG A 113 18.83 2.30 -3.54
N PRO A 114 19.64 3.35 -3.81
CA PRO A 114 20.21 4.16 -2.72
C PRO A 114 19.14 4.90 -1.90
N LEU A 115 18.02 5.27 -2.52
CA LEU A 115 16.88 5.89 -1.83
C LEU A 115 16.21 4.91 -0.88
N LEU A 116 15.97 3.69 -1.33
CA LEU A 116 15.36 2.62 -0.52
C LEU A 116 16.28 2.19 0.62
N GLU A 117 17.58 2.03 0.38
CA GLU A 117 18.57 1.70 1.42
C GLU A 117 18.59 2.77 2.53
N GLY A 118 18.62 4.06 2.15
CA GLY A 118 18.55 5.17 3.09
C GLY A 118 17.23 5.22 3.86
N ALA A 119 16.10 5.01 3.17
CA ALA A 119 14.79 5.00 3.79
C ALA A 119 14.63 3.86 4.81
N VAL A 120 15.04 2.64 4.45
CA VAL A 120 14.98 1.47 5.34
C VAL A 120 15.80 1.69 6.61
N ALA A 121 17.00 2.28 6.50
CA ALA A 121 17.83 2.58 7.66
C ALA A 121 17.11 3.45 8.71
N VAL A 122 16.24 4.37 8.27
CA VAL A 122 15.47 5.23 9.17
C VAL A 122 14.15 4.57 9.59
N LEU A 123 13.40 3.99 8.67
CA LEU A 123 12.08 3.39 8.93
C LEU A 123 12.17 2.14 9.82
N VAL A 124 13.24 1.35 9.70
CA VAL A 124 13.44 0.14 10.50
C VAL A 124 13.99 0.47 11.89
N ALA A 125 14.87 1.47 12.01
CA ALA A 125 15.57 1.82 13.24
C ALA A 125 14.85 2.88 14.10
N GLY A 126 13.97 3.69 13.51
CA GLY A 126 13.42 4.89 14.13
C GLY A 126 12.38 4.63 15.22
N ALA A 127 12.53 5.30 16.37
CA ALA A 127 11.50 5.37 17.40
C ALA A 127 10.26 6.16 16.94
N GLY A 128 10.42 7.09 15.98
CA GLY A 128 9.36 7.92 15.40
C GLY A 128 8.43 7.24 14.39
N ALA A 129 8.69 5.97 14.02
CA ALA A 129 7.80 5.19 13.15
C ALA A 129 6.46 4.83 13.83
N ARG A 130 6.39 4.95 15.16
CA ARG A 130 5.24 4.53 15.96
C ARG A 130 4.00 5.42 15.82
N ASP A 131 4.17 6.64 15.33
CA ASP A 131 3.12 7.66 15.31
C ASP A 131 2.56 7.97 13.91
N MET A 132 3.09 7.34 12.85
CA MET A 132 2.62 7.56 11.48
C MET A 132 1.93 6.33 10.90
N ASP A 133 0.69 6.51 10.47
CA ASP A 133 -0.12 5.48 9.81
C ASP A 133 0.59 4.96 8.56
N GLY A 134 0.73 3.64 8.44
CA GLY A 134 1.36 3.02 7.28
C GLY A 134 2.89 3.00 7.27
N ALA A 135 3.56 3.48 8.31
CA ALA A 135 5.03 3.48 8.39
C ALA A 135 5.62 2.06 8.32
N GLU A 136 5.02 1.11 9.06
CA GLU A 136 5.46 -0.29 9.06
C GLU A 136 5.17 -0.97 7.71
N ALA A 137 4.00 -0.72 7.12
CA ALA A 137 3.68 -1.23 5.78
C ALA A 137 4.70 -0.73 4.74
N LEU A 138 5.06 0.56 4.80
CA LEU A 138 6.06 1.15 3.92
C LEU A 138 7.47 0.57 4.15
N ALA A 139 7.84 0.28 5.40
CA ALA A 139 9.11 -0.38 5.72
C ALA A 139 9.17 -1.79 5.12
N ILE A 140 8.10 -2.58 5.28
CA ILE A 140 7.97 -3.92 4.68
C ILE A 140 8.03 -3.83 3.15
N GLU A 141 7.32 -2.87 2.55
CA GLU A 141 7.34 -2.64 1.10
C GLU A 141 8.74 -2.29 0.59
N ALA A 142 9.45 -1.38 1.28
CA ALA A 142 10.81 -0.99 0.90
C ALA A 142 11.81 -2.16 1.01
N LEU A 143 11.69 -3.00 2.04
CA LEU A 143 12.48 -4.22 2.19
C LEU A 143 12.19 -5.22 1.07
N ASN A 144 10.91 -5.43 0.72
CA ASN A 144 10.52 -6.27 -0.41
C ASN A 144 11.16 -5.79 -1.72
N ARG A 145 11.07 -4.48 -1.99
CA ARG A 145 11.64 -3.84 -3.17
C ARG A 145 13.16 -3.99 -3.26
N LEU A 146 13.87 -3.81 -2.14
CA LEU A 146 15.31 -4.09 -2.06
C LEU A 146 15.61 -5.58 -2.29
N GLY A 147 14.78 -6.49 -1.75
CA GLY A 147 14.90 -7.92 -1.95
C GLY A 147 14.82 -8.31 -3.43
N ILE A 148 13.91 -7.70 -4.20
CA ILE A 148 13.81 -7.88 -5.66
C ILE A 148 15.07 -7.36 -6.35
N LEU A 149 15.53 -6.15 -6.00
CA LEU A 149 16.72 -5.55 -6.60
C LEU A 149 17.98 -6.40 -6.36
N ALA A 150 18.08 -7.05 -5.20
CA ALA A 150 19.14 -8.01 -4.90
C ALA A 150 19.00 -9.30 -5.74
N ALA A 151 17.80 -9.87 -5.81
CA ALA A 151 17.54 -11.07 -6.61
C ALA A 151 17.85 -10.86 -8.10
N ASN A 152 17.48 -9.70 -8.66
CA ASN A 152 17.77 -9.35 -10.06
C ASN A 152 19.26 -9.19 -10.37
N ARG A 153 20.11 -9.07 -9.34
CA ARG A 153 21.57 -9.06 -9.45
C ARG A 153 22.21 -10.40 -9.11
N GLU A 154 21.40 -11.46 -9.03
CA GLU A 154 21.84 -12.80 -8.65
C GLU A 154 22.49 -12.85 -7.25
N ASP A 155 22.06 -11.95 -6.35
CA ASP A 155 22.45 -11.98 -4.94
C ASP A 155 21.29 -12.55 -4.11
N GLN A 156 21.08 -13.87 -4.21
CA GLN A 156 20.00 -14.57 -3.51
C GLN A 156 20.16 -14.46 -1.99
N ALA A 157 21.39 -14.48 -1.48
CA ALA A 157 21.66 -14.36 -0.05
C ALA A 157 21.18 -13.00 0.50
N ALA A 158 21.51 -11.90 -0.17
CA ALA A 158 21.02 -10.58 0.22
C ALA A 158 19.50 -10.46 0.03
N SER A 159 18.95 -11.02 -1.05
CA SER A 159 17.50 -11.02 -1.30
C SER A 159 16.74 -11.71 -0.16
N LEU A 160 17.13 -12.93 0.21
CA LEU A 160 16.52 -13.68 1.30
C LEU A 160 16.67 -12.95 2.64
N ALA A 161 17.83 -12.36 2.94
CA ALA A 161 18.04 -11.61 4.17
C ALA A 161 17.12 -10.37 4.28
N LEU A 162 16.87 -9.67 3.18
CA LEU A 162 15.98 -8.51 3.14
C LEU A 162 14.50 -8.92 3.27
N LEU A 163 14.10 -9.99 2.59
CA LEU A 163 12.74 -10.53 2.65
C LEU A 163 12.41 -11.16 4.01
N GLN A 164 13.40 -11.77 4.66
CA GLN A 164 13.28 -12.28 6.02
C GLN A 164 13.08 -11.14 7.03
N GLN A 165 13.80 -10.02 6.87
CA GLN A 165 13.55 -8.83 7.67
C GLN A 165 12.13 -8.28 7.47
N ALA A 166 11.63 -8.26 6.23
CA ALA A 166 10.26 -7.85 5.93
C ALA A 166 9.23 -8.77 6.64
N LEU A 167 9.48 -10.07 6.63
CA LEU A 167 8.65 -11.08 7.30
C LEU A 167 8.61 -10.89 8.83
N GLU A 168 9.76 -10.61 9.45
CA GLU A 168 9.86 -10.43 10.91
C GLU A 168 9.09 -9.20 11.41
N ARG A 169 8.89 -8.19 10.56
CA ARG A 169 8.13 -6.98 10.91
C ARG A 169 6.62 -7.14 10.79
N TYR A 170 6.15 -8.10 9.99
CA TYR A 170 4.72 -8.23 9.69
C TYR A 170 3.85 -8.50 10.93
N GLU A 171 4.16 -9.50 11.75
CA GLU A 171 3.30 -9.85 12.89
C GLU A 171 3.24 -8.74 13.96
N PRO A 172 4.35 -8.06 14.32
CA PRO A 172 4.29 -6.85 15.14
C PRO A 172 3.41 -5.75 14.53
N ALA A 173 3.59 -5.44 13.23
CA ALA A 173 2.82 -4.41 12.54
C ALA A 173 1.32 -4.73 12.52
N ARG A 174 0.97 -5.95 12.13
CA ARG A 174 -0.42 -6.43 12.12
C ARG A 174 -1.08 -6.33 13.49
N ARG A 175 -0.40 -6.78 14.55
CA ARG A 175 -0.92 -6.67 15.93
C ARG A 175 -1.12 -5.22 16.36
N ALA A 176 -0.19 -4.33 16.00
CA ALA A 176 -0.31 -2.91 16.32
C ALA A 176 -1.54 -2.30 15.65
N VAL A 177 -1.78 -2.57 14.37
CA VAL A 177 -2.95 -2.04 13.65
C VAL A 177 -4.26 -2.60 14.21
N LEU A 178 -4.32 -3.90 14.52
CA LEU A 178 -5.51 -4.50 15.14
C LEU A 178 -5.81 -3.89 16.52
N ALA A 179 -4.78 -3.70 17.35
CA ALA A 179 -4.96 -3.05 18.66
C ALA A 179 -5.47 -1.61 18.53
N ARG A 180 -5.04 -0.88 17.50
CA ARG A 180 -5.54 0.47 17.20
C ARG A 180 -7.01 0.45 16.75
N ALA A 181 -7.41 -0.54 15.95
CA ALA A 181 -8.79 -0.73 15.53
C ALA A 181 -9.71 -1.02 16.73
N ASP A 182 -9.29 -1.92 17.63
CA ASP A 182 -10.03 -2.26 18.85
C ASP A 182 -10.16 -1.04 19.77
N ALA A 183 -9.08 -0.28 19.96
CA ALA A 183 -9.09 0.94 20.75
C ALA A 183 -10.05 2.00 20.18
N LEU A 184 -10.06 2.17 18.85
CA LEU A 184 -10.95 3.12 18.18
C LEU A 184 -12.42 2.71 18.35
N SER A 185 -12.72 1.42 18.20
CA SER A 185 -14.07 0.87 18.41
C SER A 185 -14.56 1.13 19.84
N ALA A 186 -13.72 0.86 20.85
CA ALA A 186 -14.04 1.09 22.25
C ALA A 186 -14.32 2.58 22.55
N VAL A 187 -13.54 3.50 21.97
CA VAL A 187 -13.77 4.95 22.11
C VAL A 187 -15.09 5.36 21.45
N GLY A 188 -15.41 4.80 20.27
CA GLY A 188 -16.67 5.04 19.56
C GLY A 188 -17.89 4.62 20.37
N ASP A 189 -17.84 3.47 21.04
CA ASP A 189 -18.92 2.97 21.91
C ASP A 189 -19.17 3.88 23.13
N VAL A 190 -18.10 4.36 23.77
CA VAL A 190 -18.20 5.31 24.89
C VAL A 190 -18.82 6.63 24.42
N ARG A 191 -18.41 7.16 23.26
CA ARG A 191 -18.97 8.39 22.68
C ARG A 191 -20.44 8.23 22.30
N ARG A 192 -20.82 7.11 21.67
CA ARG A 192 -22.23 6.79 21.37
C ARG A 192 -23.09 6.75 22.64
N SER A 193 -22.59 6.08 23.68
CA SER A 193 -23.29 6.01 24.98
C SER A 193 -23.46 7.40 25.61
N ARG A 194 -22.43 8.25 25.55
CA ARG A 194 -22.49 9.63 26.06
C ARG A 194 -23.50 10.50 25.29
N ARG A 195 -23.56 10.37 23.96
CA ARG A 195 -24.53 11.09 23.11
C ARG A 195 -25.97 10.73 23.45
N GLN A 196 -26.25 9.46 23.73
CA GLN A 196 -27.58 9.00 24.15
C GLN A 196 -28.00 9.61 25.50
N LEU A 197 -27.05 9.94 26.38
CA LEU A 197 -27.30 10.57 27.67
C LEU A 197 -27.40 12.11 27.59
N SER A 198 -26.76 12.74 26.60
CA SER A 198 -26.78 14.19 26.39
C SER A 198 -27.81 14.59 25.32
N ALA A 199 -29.09 14.56 25.67
CA ALA A 199 -30.14 15.12 24.81
C ALA A 199 -30.08 16.67 24.85
N GLY A 200 -29.62 17.32 23.77
CA GLY A 200 -30.04 18.70 23.48
C GLY A 200 -28.99 19.80 23.28
N ALA A 201 -27.69 19.52 23.09
CA ALA A 201 -26.74 20.58 22.73
C ALA A 201 -25.70 20.12 21.70
N GLY A 202 -25.69 20.77 20.52
CA GLY A 202 -24.56 20.76 19.58
C GLY A 202 -24.58 19.73 18.46
N ALA A 203 -25.63 19.68 17.63
CA ALA A 203 -25.70 18.82 16.44
C ALA A 203 -24.46 18.96 15.52
N GLU A 204 -24.01 20.20 15.24
CA GLU A 204 -22.84 20.45 14.40
C GLU A 204 -21.52 19.93 15.00
N SER A 205 -21.37 19.96 16.33
CA SER A 205 -20.20 19.40 17.03
C SER A 205 -20.23 17.86 16.98
N ALA A 206 -21.41 17.27 17.10
CA ALA A 206 -21.60 15.82 17.02
C ALA A 206 -21.32 15.29 15.60
N ASP A 207 -21.74 16.03 14.57
CA ASP A 207 -21.48 15.68 13.18
C ASP A 207 -19.98 15.75 12.85
N ARG A 208 -19.27 16.78 13.33
CA ARG A 208 -17.82 16.89 13.17
C ARG A 208 -17.07 15.75 13.87
N GLU A 209 -17.45 15.43 15.11
CA GLU A 209 -16.84 14.31 15.85
C GLU A 209 -17.09 12.96 15.18
N ALA A 210 -18.28 12.75 14.61
CA ALA A 210 -18.60 11.53 13.86
C ALA A 210 -17.77 11.42 12.58
N ALA A 211 -17.61 12.52 11.84
CA ALA A 211 -16.76 12.57 10.64
C ALA A 211 -15.28 12.30 10.98
N GLU A 212 -14.78 12.84 12.09
CA GLU A 212 -13.41 12.58 12.56
C GLU A 212 -13.20 11.11 12.99
N GLU A 213 -14.21 10.49 13.62
CA GLU A 213 -14.23 9.06 13.98
C GLU A 213 -14.23 8.15 12.74
N GLU A 214 -15.08 8.45 11.76
CA GLU A 214 -15.14 7.73 10.48
C GLU A 214 -13.83 7.86 9.70
N ALA A 215 -13.25 9.06 9.63
CA ALA A 215 -11.97 9.28 8.98
C ALA A 215 -10.83 8.53 9.70
N ALA A 216 -10.86 8.45 11.04
CA ALA A 216 -9.89 7.65 11.80
C ALA A 216 -10.03 6.15 11.53
N ALA A 217 -11.27 5.64 11.45
CA ALA A 217 -11.54 4.24 11.14
C ALA A 217 -11.07 3.89 9.73
N ALA A 218 -11.32 4.77 8.76
CA ALA A 218 -10.85 4.62 7.39
C ALA A 218 -9.32 4.57 7.31
N ARG A 219 -8.61 5.42 8.06
CA ARG A 219 -7.13 5.38 8.11
C ARG A 219 -6.59 4.07 8.70
N VAL A 220 -7.15 3.60 9.81
CA VAL A 220 -6.74 2.32 10.43
C VAL A 220 -7.03 1.14 9.52
N ALA A 221 -8.18 1.14 8.83
CA ALA A 221 -8.53 0.12 7.85
C ALA A 221 -7.57 0.13 6.65
N ALA A 222 -7.19 1.32 6.15
CA ALA A 222 -6.21 1.47 5.09
C ALA A 222 -4.81 0.98 5.52
N ASP A 223 -4.38 1.28 6.74
CA ASP A 223 -3.12 0.78 7.32
C ASP A 223 -3.12 -0.75 7.43
N ALA A 224 -4.24 -1.34 7.89
CA ALA A 224 -4.40 -2.80 7.96
C ALA A 224 -4.29 -3.45 6.58
N ALA A 225 -4.98 -2.87 5.59
CA ALA A 225 -4.92 -3.33 4.21
C ALA A 225 -3.48 -3.27 3.65
N ALA A 226 -2.78 -2.15 3.88
CA ALA A 226 -1.41 -1.96 3.41
C ALA A 226 -0.41 -2.95 4.05
N VAL A 227 -0.52 -3.20 5.37
CA VAL A 227 0.32 -4.20 6.06
C VAL A 227 0.08 -5.59 5.48
N GLU A 228 -1.19 -5.98 5.31
CA GLU A 228 -1.50 -7.27 4.71
C GLU A 228 -0.95 -7.36 3.29
N GLU A 229 -1.14 -6.32 2.47
CA GLU A 229 -0.67 -6.23 1.08
C GLU A 229 0.84 -6.44 0.98
N ALA A 230 1.60 -5.65 1.74
CA ALA A 230 3.04 -5.75 1.80
C ALA A 230 3.49 -7.17 2.20
N HIS A 231 2.81 -7.81 3.15
CA HIS A 231 3.14 -9.20 3.53
C HIS A 231 2.81 -10.24 2.44
N THR A 232 1.75 -10.04 1.66
CA THR A 232 1.44 -10.93 0.53
C THR A 232 2.53 -10.83 -0.54
N LEU A 233 3.03 -9.62 -0.80
CA LEU A 233 4.19 -9.41 -1.67
C LEU A 233 5.46 -10.05 -1.08
N THR A 234 5.70 -9.95 0.22
CA THR A 234 6.83 -10.64 0.88
C THR A 234 6.76 -12.16 0.64
N CYS A 235 5.57 -12.78 0.80
CA CYS A 235 5.40 -14.22 0.54
C CYS A 235 5.70 -14.56 -0.93
N PHE A 236 5.24 -13.74 -1.87
CA PHE A 236 5.49 -13.94 -3.29
C PHE A 236 6.98 -13.88 -3.61
N TYR A 237 7.68 -12.84 -3.13
CA TYR A 237 9.11 -12.68 -3.38
C TYR A 237 9.97 -13.72 -2.65
N LEU A 238 9.57 -14.18 -1.46
CA LEU A 238 10.22 -15.33 -0.81
C LEU A 238 10.10 -16.60 -1.66
N ALA A 239 8.94 -16.85 -2.27
CA ALA A 239 8.78 -17.98 -3.18
C ALA A 239 9.75 -17.91 -4.36
N GLN A 240 9.89 -16.73 -4.97
CA GLN A 240 10.82 -16.51 -6.07
C GLN A 240 12.29 -16.65 -5.63
N ALA A 241 12.66 -16.03 -4.50
CA ALA A 241 14.02 -16.06 -3.98
C ALA A 241 14.48 -17.48 -3.64
N HIS A 242 13.66 -18.27 -2.93
CA HIS A 242 13.95 -19.68 -2.66
C HIS A 242 14.00 -20.54 -3.93
N GLY A 243 13.15 -20.25 -4.92
CA GLY A 243 13.19 -20.94 -6.21
C GLY A 243 14.51 -20.71 -6.94
N ASN A 244 15.00 -19.46 -6.94
CA ASN A 244 16.28 -19.09 -7.53
C ASN A 244 17.49 -19.64 -6.75
N ASP A 245 17.35 -19.82 -5.44
CA ASP A 245 18.37 -20.47 -4.58
C ASP A 245 18.39 -22.00 -4.73
N GLY A 246 17.41 -22.57 -5.44
CA GLY A 246 17.28 -24.02 -5.64
C GLY A 246 16.52 -24.74 -4.52
N ASP A 247 16.05 -24.03 -3.49
CA ASP A 247 15.16 -24.58 -2.46
C ASP A 247 13.71 -24.64 -2.98
N VAL A 248 13.46 -25.62 -3.84
CA VAL A 248 12.15 -25.86 -4.48
C VAL A 248 11.06 -26.10 -3.42
N ARG A 249 11.42 -26.68 -2.27
CA ARG A 249 10.46 -27.01 -1.21
C ARG A 249 9.95 -25.76 -0.51
N GLU A 250 10.85 -24.87 -0.09
CA GLU A 250 10.43 -23.60 0.51
C GLU A 250 9.76 -22.70 -0.54
N SER A 251 10.24 -22.70 -1.78
CA SER A 251 9.58 -21.99 -2.88
C SER A 251 8.10 -22.40 -3.02
N ALA A 252 7.81 -23.71 -3.06
CA ALA A 252 6.45 -24.22 -3.14
C ALA A 252 5.59 -23.85 -1.93
N ARG A 253 6.16 -23.86 -0.71
CA ARG A 253 5.47 -23.45 0.51
C ARG A 253 5.06 -21.98 0.48
N TRP A 254 5.96 -21.09 0.10
CA TRP A 254 5.70 -19.66 -0.01
C TRP A 254 4.73 -19.33 -1.15
N CYS A 255 4.80 -20.07 -2.26
CA CYS A 255 3.84 -19.96 -3.35
C CYS A 255 2.43 -20.32 -2.88
N LEU A 256 2.26 -21.44 -2.17
CA LEU A 256 0.97 -21.83 -1.58
C LEU A 256 0.46 -20.76 -0.60
N ARG A 257 1.33 -20.24 0.29
CA ARG A 257 0.95 -19.19 1.25
C ARG A 257 0.48 -17.91 0.55
N THR A 258 1.16 -17.51 -0.53
CA THR A 258 0.76 -16.37 -1.35
C THR A 258 -0.64 -16.57 -1.93
N MET A 259 -0.88 -17.74 -2.52
CA MET A 259 -2.18 -18.07 -3.12
C MET A 259 -3.32 -18.16 -2.11
N GLN A 260 -3.07 -18.70 -0.91
CA GLN A 260 -4.06 -18.71 0.18
C GLN A 260 -4.46 -17.28 0.58
N ARG A 261 -3.47 -16.41 0.79
CA ARG A 261 -3.72 -15.01 1.14
C ARG A 261 -4.46 -14.24 0.05
N GLN A 262 -4.18 -14.54 -1.22
CA GLN A 262 -4.91 -14.00 -2.35
C GLN A 262 -6.40 -14.40 -2.33
N LEU A 263 -6.73 -15.64 -1.96
CA LEU A 263 -8.12 -16.11 -1.82
C LEU A 263 -8.82 -15.51 -0.60
N ASP A 264 -8.14 -15.42 0.55
CA ASP A 264 -8.72 -14.87 1.78
C ASP A 264 -9.20 -13.43 1.59
N ARG A 265 -8.57 -12.66 0.70
CA ARG A 265 -8.99 -11.31 0.32
C ARG A 265 -10.25 -11.27 -0.54
N VAL A 266 -10.43 -12.25 -1.42
CA VAL A 266 -11.61 -12.34 -2.29
C VAL A 266 -12.82 -12.90 -1.53
N GLY A 267 -12.59 -13.75 -0.52
CA GLY A 267 -13.64 -14.38 0.29
C GLY A 267 -14.47 -13.44 1.19
N GLY A 268 -14.10 -12.16 1.31
CA GLY A 268 -14.71 -11.16 2.20
C GLY A 268 -16.06 -10.58 1.76
N GLY A 269 -16.75 -11.15 0.77
CA GLY A 269 -18.15 -10.77 0.45
C GLY A 269 -18.36 -9.47 -0.34
N GLY A 270 -17.29 -8.80 -0.77
CA GLY A 270 -17.40 -7.78 -1.81
C GLY A 270 -17.60 -8.45 -3.17
N GLU A 271 -18.37 -7.83 -4.07
CA GLU A 271 -18.22 -8.07 -5.51
C GLU A 271 -16.73 -8.13 -5.84
N ALA A 272 -16.31 -8.89 -6.87
CA ALA A 272 -14.93 -8.85 -7.33
C ALA A 272 -14.63 -7.44 -7.88
N GLY A 273 -14.42 -6.52 -6.94
CA GLY A 273 -14.17 -5.12 -7.17
C GLY A 273 -12.80 -5.06 -7.79
N GLY A 274 -12.71 -4.39 -8.93
CA GLY A 274 -11.47 -4.04 -9.60
C GLY A 274 -10.61 -3.09 -8.77
N GLY A 275 -10.26 -3.48 -7.55
CA GLY A 275 -9.13 -2.94 -6.83
C GLY A 275 -7.85 -3.54 -7.39
N GLU A 276 -6.77 -2.76 -7.30
CA GLU A 276 -5.41 -3.02 -7.80
C GLU A 276 -4.78 -4.34 -7.29
N HIS A 277 -5.44 -5.06 -6.38
CA HIS A 277 -4.99 -6.30 -5.76
C HIS A 277 -5.87 -7.53 -6.04
N SER A 278 -6.76 -7.47 -7.04
CA SER A 278 -7.36 -8.68 -7.58
C SER A 278 -6.27 -9.50 -8.28
N PHE A 279 -6.10 -10.78 -7.93
CA PHE A 279 -5.24 -11.65 -8.72
C PHE A 279 -5.93 -11.97 -10.06
N ASP A 280 -5.15 -12.10 -11.13
CA ASP A 280 -5.69 -12.64 -12.38
C ASP A 280 -6.04 -14.12 -12.20
N ALA A 281 -7.31 -14.47 -12.45
CA ALA A 281 -7.82 -15.82 -12.22
C ALA A 281 -7.09 -16.87 -13.07
N HIS A 282 -6.63 -16.51 -14.27
CA HIS A 282 -5.89 -17.42 -15.14
C HIS A 282 -4.45 -17.62 -14.66
N GLU A 283 -3.76 -16.56 -14.26
CA GLU A 283 -2.43 -16.65 -13.66
C GLU A 283 -2.45 -17.43 -12.34
N TRP A 284 -3.45 -17.19 -11.49
CA TRP A 284 -3.63 -17.93 -10.25
C TRP A 284 -3.84 -19.42 -10.51
N ALA A 285 -4.72 -19.77 -11.47
CA ALA A 285 -4.95 -21.15 -11.85
C ALA A 285 -3.72 -21.81 -12.47
N ARG A 286 -2.90 -21.06 -13.21
CA ARG A 286 -1.61 -21.53 -13.74
C ARG A 286 -0.64 -21.84 -12.61
N ASN A 287 -0.52 -20.97 -11.62
CA ASN A 287 0.33 -21.19 -10.45
C ASN A 287 -0.13 -22.40 -9.63
N ALA A 288 -1.45 -22.58 -9.46
CA ALA A 288 -2.04 -23.76 -8.83
C ALA A 288 -1.69 -25.06 -9.59
N ALA A 289 -1.76 -25.05 -10.92
CA ALA A 289 -1.37 -26.20 -11.73
C ALA A 289 0.13 -26.51 -11.61
N SER A 290 0.99 -25.49 -11.58
CA SER A 290 2.43 -25.66 -11.34
C SER A 290 2.72 -26.30 -9.97
N LEU A 291 2.04 -25.85 -8.90
CA LEU A 291 2.13 -26.46 -7.56
C LEU A 291 1.64 -27.91 -7.56
N SER A 292 0.58 -28.22 -8.31
CA SER A 292 0.14 -29.60 -8.48
C SER A 292 1.24 -30.46 -9.11
N GLY A 293 1.95 -29.95 -10.11
CA GLY A 293 3.09 -30.66 -10.72
C GLY A 293 4.19 -30.96 -9.70
N TYR A 294 4.54 -29.96 -8.88
CA TYR A 294 5.48 -30.14 -7.77
C TYR A 294 5.03 -31.23 -6.78
N TYR A 295 3.80 -31.14 -6.27
CA TYR A 295 3.29 -32.11 -5.30
C TYR A 295 3.16 -33.53 -5.87
N CYS A 296 2.87 -33.67 -7.17
CA CYS A 296 2.93 -34.97 -7.85
C CYS A 296 4.36 -35.54 -7.84
N GLY A 297 5.37 -34.72 -8.12
CA GLY A 297 6.78 -35.12 -8.08
C GLY A 297 7.22 -35.59 -6.69
N GLU A 298 6.70 -34.97 -5.63
CA GLU A 298 6.93 -35.33 -4.24
C GLU A 298 6.06 -36.50 -3.72
N GLY A 299 5.21 -37.10 -4.57
CA GLY A 299 4.29 -38.18 -4.19
C GLY A 299 3.11 -37.73 -3.31
N GLN A 300 2.90 -36.42 -3.16
CA GLN A 300 1.82 -35.84 -2.35
C GLN A 300 0.55 -35.65 -3.18
N TYR A 301 0.00 -36.74 -3.72
CA TYR A 301 -1.10 -36.69 -4.69
C TYR A 301 -2.36 -35.99 -4.15
N ALA A 302 -2.67 -36.13 -2.85
CA ALA A 302 -3.79 -35.43 -2.24
C ALA A 302 -3.62 -33.90 -2.22
N ALA A 303 -2.38 -33.40 -2.06
CA ALA A 303 -2.10 -31.97 -2.15
C ALA A 303 -2.18 -31.49 -3.60
N ALA A 304 -1.62 -32.27 -4.53
CA ALA A 304 -1.71 -31.99 -5.96
C ALA A 304 -3.16 -31.89 -6.44
N GLU A 305 -3.99 -32.85 -6.06
CA GLU A 305 -5.43 -32.87 -6.40
C GLU A 305 -6.15 -31.63 -5.87
N ARG A 306 -5.90 -31.23 -4.62
CA ARG A 306 -6.48 -30.01 -4.04
C ARG A 306 -6.08 -28.75 -4.81
N CYS A 307 -4.84 -28.64 -5.28
CA CYS A 307 -4.41 -27.51 -6.09
C CYS A 307 -5.21 -27.42 -7.40
N LEU A 308 -5.45 -28.54 -8.08
CA LEU A 308 -6.23 -28.58 -9.31
C LEU A 308 -7.71 -28.26 -9.08
N HIS A 309 -8.31 -28.79 -8.01
CA HIS A 309 -9.69 -28.44 -7.65
C HIS A 309 -9.84 -26.94 -7.33
N ALA A 310 -8.87 -26.37 -6.62
CA ALA A 310 -8.87 -24.93 -6.34
C ALA A 310 -8.73 -24.10 -7.63
N ALA A 311 -7.87 -24.51 -8.56
CA ALA A 311 -7.72 -23.88 -9.88
C ALA A 311 -9.04 -23.88 -10.67
N ASP A 312 -9.70 -25.04 -10.73
CA ASP A 312 -11.00 -25.20 -11.39
C ASP A 312 -12.09 -24.34 -10.73
N TRP A 313 -12.12 -24.29 -9.39
CA TRP A 313 -13.06 -23.45 -8.65
C TRP A 313 -12.88 -21.96 -8.98
N VAL A 314 -11.65 -21.44 -8.93
CA VAL A 314 -11.34 -20.03 -9.24
C VAL A 314 -11.77 -19.68 -10.66
N LEU A 315 -11.45 -20.52 -11.65
CA LEU A 315 -11.84 -20.29 -13.04
C LEU A 315 -13.37 -20.33 -13.24
N LYS A 316 -14.06 -21.25 -12.56
CA LYS A 316 -15.53 -21.32 -12.60
C LYS A 316 -16.17 -20.10 -11.97
N ALA A 317 -15.64 -19.64 -10.83
CA ALA A 317 -16.11 -18.44 -10.14
C ALA A 317 -15.98 -17.21 -11.05
N ARG A 318 -14.81 -17.01 -11.68
CA ARG A 318 -14.59 -15.88 -12.59
C ARG A 318 -15.53 -15.89 -13.80
N ARG A 319 -15.72 -17.05 -14.44
CA ARG A 319 -16.67 -17.18 -15.56
C ARG A 319 -18.11 -16.90 -15.12
N ALA A 320 -18.49 -17.28 -13.90
CA ALA A 320 -19.82 -17.00 -13.37
C ALA A 320 -20.04 -15.50 -13.12
N GLU A 321 -19.02 -14.82 -12.61
CA GLU A 321 -19.02 -13.38 -12.40
C GLU A 321 -19.13 -12.61 -13.73
N GLU A 322 -18.34 -12.99 -14.74
CA GLU A 322 -18.39 -12.37 -16.07
C GLU A 322 -19.78 -12.53 -16.72
N ARG A 323 -20.38 -13.72 -16.61
CA ARG A 323 -21.76 -13.94 -17.08
C ARG A 323 -22.76 -13.01 -16.39
N ARG A 324 -22.64 -12.82 -15.07
CA ARG A 324 -23.49 -11.88 -14.31
C ARG A 324 -23.27 -10.44 -14.77
N ARG A 325 -22.02 -10.04 -15.03
CA ARG A 325 -21.69 -8.70 -15.55
C ARG A 325 -22.35 -8.45 -16.89
N LEU A 326 -22.16 -9.35 -17.86
CA LEU A 326 -22.77 -9.26 -19.19
C LEU A 326 -24.31 -9.24 -19.14
N GLN A 327 -24.91 -9.99 -18.22
CA GLN A 327 -26.35 -9.96 -18.03
C GLN A 327 -26.84 -8.59 -17.52
N ARG A 328 -26.15 -7.99 -16.54
CA ARG A 328 -26.47 -6.65 -16.03
C ARG A 328 -26.31 -5.58 -17.10
N GLU A 329 -25.26 -5.64 -17.90
CA GLU A 329 -25.03 -4.71 -19.02
C GLU A 329 -26.20 -4.76 -20.03
N ARG A 330 -26.66 -5.97 -20.38
CA ARG A 330 -27.82 -6.16 -21.27
C ARG A 330 -29.14 -5.65 -20.67
N GLU A 331 -29.34 -5.81 -19.37
CA GLU A 331 -30.53 -5.31 -18.67
C GLU A 331 -30.56 -3.77 -18.65
N VAL A 332 -29.41 -3.12 -18.49
CA VAL A 332 -29.28 -1.65 -18.56
C VAL A 332 -29.48 -1.13 -19.98
N GLU A 333 -28.88 -1.76 -20.99
CA GLU A 333 -29.08 -1.40 -22.40
C GLU A 333 -30.53 -1.61 -22.87
N GLY A 334 -31.17 -2.71 -22.44
CA GLY A 334 -32.58 -3.00 -22.74
C GLY A 334 -33.57 -2.03 -22.08
N SER A 335 -33.20 -1.40 -20.96
CA SER A 335 -33.98 -0.38 -20.27
C SER A 335 -33.85 1.02 -20.89
N ALA A 336 -32.86 1.26 -21.77
CA ALA A 336 -32.53 2.59 -22.29
C ALA A 336 -33.20 2.93 -23.63
N LEU A 337 -34.07 2.07 -24.18
CA LEU A 337 -34.89 2.40 -25.35
C LEU A 337 -36.16 3.15 -24.88
N PRO A 338 -36.31 4.46 -25.15
CA PRO A 338 -37.56 5.14 -24.89
C PRO A 338 -38.60 4.62 -25.89
N GLY A 339 -39.77 4.27 -25.35
CA GLY A 339 -40.93 3.84 -26.11
C GLY A 339 -41.13 4.72 -27.33
N GLY A 340 -41.09 4.10 -28.50
CA GLY A 340 -41.51 4.73 -29.74
C GLY A 340 -42.87 5.35 -29.52
N GLY A 341 -42.94 6.67 -29.65
CA GLY A 341 -44.17 7.42 -29.71
C GLY A 341 -45.00 6.92 -30.89
N GLY A 342 -45.88 5.97 -30.58
CA GLY A 342 -47.04 5.66 -31.39
C GLY A 342 -48.13 6.70 -31.10
N GLU A 343 -48.03 7.85 -31.75
CA GLU A 343 -49.17 8.71 -32.10
C GLU A 343 -49.11 8.79 -33.64
N GLY A 344 -50.11 8.49 -34.45
CA GLY A 344 -51.55 8.44 -34.26
C GLY A 344 -52.17 9.18 -35.46
N GLY A 345 -53.12 8.57 -36.16
CA GLY A 345 -54.01 9.25 -37.12
C GLY A 345 -53.59 9.22 -38.58
#